data_AF-A0A9P5BF22-F1
#
_entry.id   AF-A0A9P5BF22-F1
#
_cell.length_a   1.000
_cell.length_b   1.000
_cell.length_c   1.000
_cell.angle_alpha   90.00
_cell.angle_beta   90.00
_cell.angle_gamma   90.00
#
_symmetry.space_group_name_H-M   'P 1'
#
loop_
_entity.id
_entity.type
_entity.pdbx_description
1 polymer ?
#
loop_
_entity_poly.entity_id
_entity_poly.type
_entity_poly.pdbx_seq_one_letter_code
_entity_poly.pdbx_strand_id
1 'polypeptide(L)'
;MHNSQKNKTGRSPRQKKIPKRPPISKPEPGPERKTQEPSQVHLQQYKPECDNRFFIANLKEEEAKFRARRASMTREERNKAWNDLAGFSLETPYSRELYGNPQDFRLARRLRATELIRMVFGYQLTARLKKEMESRVPNRLRGSNMRDVRLICVDTDKVKKMSEEPGKTESFHLGVAILDTRDLRDVIRHGFKLDNPSDLIRTYQFAVQDSVPKVDHFCFGDTEAISVEDLKRRFLEWQGGRDVIGVAYSAHSDLAVLKEFNILLSAIFWIDLALAQYIPFQEATAPSLAVVMNRLRIRYAGKLHEPGNDAHFAMRTLLGLAVLDFWREWTHWGDGLGAIPSWYGLATKIVRAETPRPERHYFMD
;
A
#
# COMPACT_ATOMS: atom_id res chain seq x y z
N MET A 1 48.45 20.41 66.08
CA MET A 1 47.46 21.16 66.90
C MET A 1 47.88 22.63 66.93
N HIS A 2 47.32 23.43 66.04
CA HIS A 2 47.61 24.87 65.89
C HIS A 2 46.44 25.56 65.15
N ASN A 3 46.07 26.74 65.67
CA ASN A 3 45.47 27.95 65.07
C ASN A 3 44.39 27.82 63.97
N SER A 4 43.15 28.32 64.19
CA SER A 4 42.73 29.74 64.18
C SER A 4 42.83 30.41 62.81
N GLN A 5 41.70 30.70 62.17
CA GLN A 5 41.28 32.06 61.76
C GLN A 5 40.00 32.06 60.89
N LYS A 6 39.13 33.01 61.22
CA LYS A 6 38.04 33.53 60.38
C LYS A 6 38.61 34.17 59.11
N ASN A 7 37.91 34.08 57.98
CA ASN A 7 37.57 35.28 57.21
C ASN A 7 36.46 35.08 56.17
N LYS A 8 35.63 36.13 56.11
CA LYS A 8 34.58 36.41 55.14
C LYS A 8 35.18 36.65 53.75
N THR A 9 34.45 36.35 52.69
CA THR A 9 34.14 37.31 51.61
C THR A 9 33.13 36.73 50.64
N GLY A 10 32.05 37.47 50.42
CA GLY A 10 31.06 37.19 49.40
C GLY A 10 31.54 37.64 48.01
N ARG A 11 31.09 36.92 46.98
CA ARG A 11 31.02 37.41 45.61
C ARG A 11 29.75 36.89 44.93
N SER A 12 28.87 37.83 44.64
CA SER A 12 27.70 37.69 43.78
C SER A 12 28.13 37.53 42.31
N PRO A 13 27.58 36.59 41.53
CA PRO A 13 27.81 36.54 40.09
C PRO A 13 26.92 37.54 39.36
N ARG A 14 27.60 38.42 38.63
CA ARG A 14 27.08 39.47 37.74
C ARG A 14 26.02 38.94 36.76
N GLN A 15 24.88 39.63 36.71
CA GLN A 15 23.96 39.60 35.58
C GLN A 15 24.69 40.05 34.30
N LYS A 16 24.76 39.17 33.30
CA LYS A 16 25.24 39.51 31.95
C LYS A 16 24.20 40.39 31.27
N LYS A 17 24.56 41.65 31.01
CA LYS A 17 23.83 42.56 30.14
C LYS A 17 23.81 42.01 28.71
N ILE A 18 22.63 41.75 28.18
CA ILE A 18 22.38 41.43 26.78
C ILE A 18 22.64 42.70 25.94
N PRO A 19 23.41 42.65 24.85
CA PRO A 19 23.60 43.81 23.97
C PRO A 19 22.29 44.13 23.24
N LYS A 20 21.85 45.40 23.31
CA LYS A 20 20.73 45.92 22.52
C LYS A 20 21.10 45.86 21.04
N ARG A 21 20.26 45.20 20.23
CA ARG A 21 20.35 45.22 18.75
C ARG A 21 20.20 46.66 18.25
N PRO A 22 20.97 47.09 17.24
CA PRO A 22 20.74 48.36 16.56
C PRO A 22 19.40 48.32 15.80
N PRO A 23 18.73 49.48 15.63
CA PRO A 23 17.47 49.57 14.92
C PRO A 23 17.65 49.19 13.44
N ILE A 24 16.76 48.33 12.96
CA ILE A 24 16.65 47.94 11.55
C ILE A 24 16.20 49.18 10.77
N SER A 25 17.06 49.70 9.91
CA SER A 25 16.71 50.69 8.91
C SER A 25 15.71 50.09 7.92
N LYS A 26 14.63 50.83 7.67
CA LYS A 26 13.64 50.49 6.63
C LYS A 26 14.33 50.52 5.26
N PRO A 27 14.14 49.51 4.39
CA PRO A 27 14.58 49.60 3.01
C PRO A 27 13.77 50.66 2.26
N GLU A 28 14.46 51.47 1.46
CA GLU A 28 13.84 52.38 0.50
C GLU A 28 13.01 51.62 -0.55
N PRO A 29 11.90 52.20 -1.04
CA PRO A 29 11.10 51.59 -2.10
C PRO A 29 11.85 51.64 -3.43
N GLY A 30 12.28 50.47 -3.91
CA GLY A 30 12.80 50.29 -5.26
C GLY A 30 11.70 50.37 -6.33
N PRO A 31 12.06 50.65 -7.60
CA PRO A 31 11.15 51.08 -8.64
C PRO A 31 10.14 50.01 -9.06
N GLU A 32 8.93 50.47 -9.34
CA GLU A 32 7.75 49.72 -9.77
C GLU A 32 8.06 48.73 -10.91
N ARG A 33 8.03 47.43 -10.58
CA ARG A 33 7.94 46.37 -11.58
C ARG A 33 6.51 46.32 -12.11
N LYS A 34 6.36 46.65 -13.38
CA LYS A 34 5.16 46.42 -14.19
C LYS A 34 4.66 44.99 -13.98
N THR A 35 3.46 44.89 -13.44
CA THR A 35 2.70 43.65 -13.27
C THR A 35 2.36 43.13 -14.68
N GLN A 36 3.03 42.06 -15.11
CA GLN A 36 2.48 41.21 -16.17
C GLN A 36 1.37 40.38 -15.56
N GLU A 37 0.15 40.57 -16.06
CA GLU A 37 -0.99 39.72 -15.74
C GLU A 37 -0.63 38.26 -16.02
N PRO A 38 -0.75 37.35 -15.04
CA PRO A 38 -0.65 35.93 -15.33
C PRO A 38 -1.88 35.53 -16.12
N SER A 39 -1.66 35.15 -17.38
CA SER A 39 -2.64 34.52 -18.25
C SER A 39 -3.39 33.45 -17.47
N GLN A 40 -4.69 33.68 -17.28
CA GLN A 40 -5.62 32.71 -16.71
C GLN A 40 -5.61 31.46 -17.60
N VAL A 41 -4.77 30.49 -17.26
CA VAL A 41 -4.98 29.11 -17.69
C VAL A 41 -6.18 28.63 -16.88
N HIS A 42 -7.33 28.62 -17.54
CA HIS A 42 -8.58 28.08 -17.04
C HIS A 42 -8.38 26.57 -16.80
N LEU A 43 -7.82 26.22 -15.64
CA LEU A 43 -7.89 24.88 -15.07
C LEU A 43 -9.37 24.64 -14.78
N GLN A 44 -10.08 24.08 -15.76
CA GLN A 44 -11.37 23.47 -15.54
C GLN A 44 -11.20 22.49 -14.39
N GLN A 45 -11.76 22.85 -13.23
CA GLN A 45 -11.96 21.93 -12.12
C GLN A 45 -12.74 20.75 -12.67
N TYR A 46 -12.02 19.64 -12.88
CA TYR A 46 -12.64 18.36 -13.15
C TYR A 46 -13.44 17.99 -11.91
N LYS A 47 -14.73 18.36 -11.89
CA LYS A 47 -15.71 17.79 -10.98
C LYS A 47 -15.88 16.35 -11.40
N PRO A 48 -15.38 15.36 -10.64
CA PRO A 48 -15.78 13.99 -10.87
C PRO A 48 -17.26 13.97 -10.50
N GLU A 49 -18.14 13.84 -11.48
CA GLU A 49 -19.49 13.40 -11.21
C GLU A 49 -19.35 12.11 -10.40
N CYS A 50 -19.73 12.17 -9.12
CA CYS A 50 -19.77 11.02 -8.24
C CYS A 50 -20.65 9.98 -8.91
N ASP A 51 -20.02 8.99 -9.55
CA ASP A 51 -20.70 7.85 -10.12
C ASP A 51 -21.28 7.03 -8.96
N ASN A 52 -22.56 7.32 -8.65
CA ASN A 52 -23.36 6.70 -7.61
C ASN A 52 -23.51 5.17 -7.76
N ARG A 53 -22.88 4.55 -8.77
CA ARG A 53 -22.88 3.09 -8.98
C ARG A 53 -21.89 2.33 -8.09
N PHE A 54 -21.06 3.03 -7.32
CA PHE A 54 -20.19 2.38 -6.35
C PHE A 54 -20.75 2.43 -4.91
N PHE A 55 -21.81 1.61 -4.64
CA PHE A 55 -22.33 1.18 -3.31
C PHE A 55 -22.34 -0.41 -3.06
N ILE A 56 -21.24 -1.21 -3.04
CA ILE A 56 -20.65 -2.04 -1.91
C ILE A 56 -21.07 -1.61 -0.48
N ALA A 57 -22.33 -1.24 -0.31
CA ALA A 57 -23.05 -1.44 0.94
C ALA A 57 -24.27 -2.25 0.54
N ASN A 58 -24.03 -3.54 0.25
CA ASN A 58 -25.00 -4.64 0.12
C ASN A 58 -24.48 -5.84 -0.67
N LEU A 59 -23.17 -6.03 -0.80
CA LEU A 59 -22.61 -7.17 -1.54
C LEU A 59 -23.23 -8.50 -1.10
N LYS A 60 -23.46 -8.75 0.20
CA LYS A 60 -24.12 -9.99 0.65
C LYS A 60 -25.57 -10.15 0.16
N GLU A 61 -26.34 -9.07 0.14
CA GLU A 61 -27.76 -9.10 -0.26
C GLU A 61 -27.89 -9.10 -1.78
N GLU A 62 -27.09 -8.29 -2.47
CA GLU A 62 -26.99 -8.29 -3.93
C GLU A 62 -26.38 -9.59 -4.45
N GLU A 63 -25.42 -10.18 -3.75
CA GLU A 63 -24.85 -11.50 -4.05
C GLU A 63 -25.88 -12.60 -3.83
N ALA A 64 -26.68 -12.54 -2.76
CA ALA A 64 -27.78 -13.47 -2.55
C ALA A 64 -28.85 -13.34 -3.64
N LYS A 65 -29.24 -12.10 -3.98
CA LYS A 65 -30.20 -11.79 -5.06
C LYS A 65 -29.65 -12.19 -6.44
N PHE A 66 -28.38 -11.93 -6.70
CA PHE A 66 -27.69 -12.30 -7.93
C PHE A 66 -27.54 -13.80 -8.04
N ARG A 67 -27.11 -14.51 -6.98
CA ARG A 67 -27.07 -15.98 -6.94
C ARG A 67 -28.44 -16.60 -7.19
N ALA A 68 -29.50 -16.05 -6.58
CA ALA A 68 -30.87 -16.53 -6.77
C ALA A 68 -31.37 -16.33 -8.21
N ARG A 69 -31.03 -15.20 -8.85
CA ARG A 69 -31.43 -14.90 -10.24
C ARG A 69 -30.54 -15.58 -11.28
N ARG A 70 -29.27 -15.81 -10.97
CA ARG A 70 -28.27 -16.33 -11.91
C ARG A 70 -28.64 -17.69 -12.50
N ALA A 71 -29.32 -18.53 -11.73
CA ALA A 71 -29.77 -19.85 -12.19
C ALA A 71 -30.78 -19.77 -13.36
N SER A 72 -31.49 -18.65 -13.51
CA SER A 72 -32.49 -18.45 -14.56
C SER A 72 -32.03 -17.50 -15.69
N MET A 73 -30.81 -16.96 -15.63
CA MET A 73 -30.35 -15.96 -16.59
C MET A 73 -29.69 -16.60 -17.81
N THR A 74 -30.02 -16.07 -19.00
CA THR A 74 -29.32 -16.42 -20.23
C THR A 74 -27.87 -15.92 -20.21
N ARG A 75 -27.06 -16.32 -21.19
CA ARG A 75 -25.68 -15.83 -21.30
C ARG A 75 -25.64 -14.33 -21.59
N GLU A 76 -26.48 -13.81 -22.48
CA GLU A 76 -26.54 -12.36 -22.75
C GLU A 76 -27.02 -11.56 -21.54
N GLU A 77 -28.00 -12.07 -20.79
CA GLU A 77 -28.49 -11.41 -19.57
C GLU A 77 -27.41 -11.36 -18.48
N ARG A 78 -26.63 -12.43 -18.34
CA ARG A 78 -25.45 -12.45 -17.46
C ARG A 78 -24.42 -11.43 -17.91
N ASN A 79 -24.13 -11.34 -19.21
CA ASN A 79 -23.20 -10.37 -19.78
C ASN A 79 -23.68 -8.93 -19.57
N LYS A 80 -24.98 -8.67 -19.74
CA LYS A 80 -25.59 -7.35 -19.55
C LYS A 80 -25.61 -6.93 -18.09
N ALA A 81 -26.11 -7.79 -17.19
CA ALA A 81 -26.11 -7.50 -15.75
C ALA A 81 -24.69 -7.30 -15.21
N TRP A 82 -23.70 -7.97 -15.81
CA TRP A 82 -22.29 -7.77 -15.49
C TRP A 82 -21.73 -6.44 -16.03
N ASN A 83 -22.05 -6.07 -17.27
CA ASN A 83 -21.78 -4.73 -17.80
C ASN A 83 -22.36 -3.65 -16.89
N ASP A 84 -23.59 -3.83 -16.43
CA ASP A 84 -24.30 -2.86 -15.60
C ASP A 84 -23.70 -2.77 -14.19
N LEU A 85 -23.21 -3.88 -13.62
CA LEU A 85 -22.62 -3.95 -12.27
C LEU A 85 -21.15 -3.50 -12.22
N ALA A 86 -20.37 -3.86 -13.24
CA ALA A 86 -18.92 -3.73 -13.24
C ALA A 86 -18.39 -2.71 -14.26
N GLY A 87 -19.23 -2.26 -15.20
CA GLY A 87 -18.90 -1.28 -16.24
C GLY A 87 -18.29 -1.85 -17.52
N PHE A 88 -18.29 -3.17 -17.73
CA PHE A 88 -17.67 -3.83 -18.89
C PHE A 88 -18.21 -5.26 -19.17
N SER A 89 -17.97 -5.76 -20.38
CA SER A 89 -18.63 -6.96 -20.94
C SER A 89 -17.92 -8.26 -20.61
N LEU A 90 -18.69 -9.33 -20.41
CA LEU A 90 -18.19 -10.70 -20.30
C LEU A 90 -17.62 -11.26 -21.62
N GLU A 91 -17.79 -10.56 -22.75
CA GLU A 91 -17.23 -10.91 -24.07
C GLU A 91 -15.83 -10.36 -24.30
N THR A 92 -15.36 -9.45 -23.46
CA THR A 92 -13.94 -9.08 -23.45
C THR A 92 -13.17 -10.25 -22.84
N PRO A 93 -12.18 -10.84 -23.55
CA PRO A 93 -11.58 -12.09 -23.13
C PRO A 93 -11.09 -12.00 -21.70
N TYR A 94 -11.77 -12.72 -20.81
CA TYR A 94 -11.38 -12.79 -19.42
C TYR A 94 -10.03 -13.49 -19.34
N SER A 95 -9.29 -13.28 -18.26
CA SER A 95 -7.85 -13.59 -18.14
C SER A 95 -7.43 -14.97 -18.66
N ARG A 96 -8.33 -15.97 -18.64
CA ARG A 96 -8.13 -17.30 -19.24
C ARG A 96 -7.88 -17.35 -20.74
N GLU A 97 -8.62 -16.54 -21.49
CA GLU A 97 -8.48 -16.46 -22.94
C GLU A 97 -7.21 -15.68 -23.33
N LEU A 98 -6.66 -14.89 -22.40
CA LEU A 98 -5.36 -14.21 -22.54
C LEU A 98 -4.16 -15.10 -22.20
N TYR A 99 -4.34 -16.26 -21.53
CA TYR A 99 -3.24 -17.14 -21.08
C TYR A 99 -2.63 -18.02 -22.19
N GLY A 100 -3.31 -18.20 -23.32
CA GLY A 100 -2.93 -19.21 -24.33
C GLY A 100 -1.53 -19.02 -24.88
N ASN A 101 -1.16 -17.78 -25.22
CA ASN A 101 0.20 -17.38 -25.60
C ASN A 101 0.24 -15.85 -25.81
N PRO A 102 0.34 -15.02 -24.75
CA PRO A 102 0.34 -13.57 -24.93
C PRO A 102 1.59 -13.16 -25.72
N GLN A 103 1.42 -12.74 -26.98
CA GLN A 103 2.51 -12.23 -27.83
C GLN A 103 3.00 -10.86 -27.34
N ASP A 104 2.15 -10.12 -26.63
CA ASP A 104 2.51 -8.83 -26.02
C ASP A 104 3.17 -9.04 -24.65
N PHE A 105 4.45 -8.66 -24.56
CA PHE A 105 5.24 -8.72 -23.34
C PHE A 105 4.64 -7.89 -22.18
N ARG A 106 3.94 -6.78 -22.47
CA ARG A 106 3.30 -5.95 -21.45
C ARG A 106 2.14 -6.69 -20.82
N LEU A 107 1.32 -7.33 -21.66
CA LEU A 107 0.24 -8.18 -21.22
C LEU A 107 0.77 -9.36 -20.41
N ALA A 108 1.84 -10.03 -20.87
CA ALA A 108 2.47 -11.11 -20.13
C ALA A 108 2.94 -10.70 -18.72
N ARG A 109 3.49 -9.49 -18.56
CA ARG A 109 3.89 -8.95 -17.25
C ARG A 109 2.68 -8.68 -16.33
N ARG A 110 1.61 -8.08 -16.86
CA ARG A 110 0.35 -7.81 -16.12
C ARG A 110 -0.31 -9.12 -15.67
N LEU A 111 -0.35 -10.09 -16.58
CA LEU A 111 -0.81 -11.45 -16.35
C LEU A 111 -0.05 -12.11 -15.21
N ARG A 112 1.28 -12.03 -15.30
CA ARG A 112 2.16 -12.60 -14.30
C ARG A 112 1.94 -11.99 -12.92
N ALA A 113 1.76 -10.67 -12.82
CA ALA A 113 1.50 -10.02 -11.54
C ALA A 113 0.21 -10.52 -10.88
N THR A 114 -0.87 -10.69 -11.65
CA THR A 114 -2.14 -11.25 -11.17
C THR A 114 -1.99 -12.74 -10.77
N GLU A 115 -1.28 -13.51 -11.58
CA GLU A 115 -0.96 -14.91 -11.31
C GLU A 115 -0.18 -15.12 -10.01
N LEU A 116 0.71 -14.19 -9.65
CA LEU A 116 1.42 -14.24 -8.37
C LEU A 116 0.48 -14.03 -7.17
N ILE A 117 -0.54 -13.17 -7.30
CA ILE A 117 -1.60 -13.02 -6.27
C ILE A 117 -2.37 -14.34 -6.11
N ARG A 118 -2.83 -14.89 -7.23
CA ARG A 118 -3.51 -16.20 -7.28
C ARG A 118 -2.69 -17.30 -6.61
N MET A 119 -1.38 -17.27 -6.83
CA MET A 119 -0.44 -18.24 -6.29
C MET A 119 -0.32 -18.13 -4.76
N VAL A 120 -0.16 -16.91 -4.24
CA VAL A 120 -0.10 -16.65 -2.79
C VAL A 120 -1.36 -17.19 -2.11
N PHE A 121 -2.54 -16.83 -2.63
CA PHE A 121 -3.82 -17.17 -2.01
C PHE A 121 -4.39 -18.54 -2.43
N GLY A 122 -3.71 -19.25 -3.32
CA GLY A 122 -4.01 -20.65 -3.63
C GLY A 122 -5.28 -20.88 -4.43
N TYR A 123 -5.60 -20.02 -5.41
CA TYR A 123 -6.74 -20.20 -6.31
C TYR A 123 -6.32 -20.07 -7.78
N GLN A 124 -6.99 -20.79 -8.69
CA GLN A 124 -6.92 -20.55 -10.15
C GLN A 124 -5.51 -20.40 -10.78
N LEU A 125 -4.66 -21.42 -10.65
CA LEU A 125 -3.36 -21.44 -11.35
C LEU A 125 -3.44 -22.22 -12.67
N THR A 126 -2.84 -21.68 -13.73
CA THR A 126 -2.58 -22.47 -14.95
C THR A 126 -1.64 -23.63 -14.62
N ALA A 127 -1.74 -24.77 -15.34
CA ALA A 127 -0.90 -25.94 -15.06
C ALA A 127 0.61 -25.62 -15.14
N ARG A 128 1.00 -24.78 -16.11
CA ARG A 128 2.37 -24.28 -16.27
C ARG A 128 2.83 -23.48 -15.05
N LEU A 129 2.04 -22.49 -14.64
CA LEU A 129 2.37 -21.66 -13.48
C LEU A 129 2.38 -22.48 -12.20
N LYS A 130 1.43 -23.40 -12.02
CA LYS A 130 1.39 -24.29 -10.86
C LYS A 130 2.73 -25.04 -10.70
N LYS A 131 3.23 -25.63 -11.78
CA LYS A 131 4.52 -26.35 -11.79
C LYS A 131 5.71 -25.42 -11.46
N GLU A 132 5.76 -24.24 -12.08
CA GLU A 132 6.81 -23.26 -11.81
C GLU A 132 6.78 -22.75 -10.36
N MET A 133 5.58 -22.53 -9.82
CA MET A 133 5.41 -21.95 -8.49
C MET A 133 5.61 -22.98 -7.38
N GLU A 134 5.27 -24.25 -7.62
CA GLU A 134 5.57 -25.34 -6.69
C GLU A 134 7.07 -25.57 -6.52
N SER A 135 7.91 -25.23 -7.50
CA SER A 135 9.38 -25.32 -7.33
C SER A 135 9.96 -24.15 -6.54
N ARG A 136 9.35 -22.95 -6.62
CA ARG A 136 9.88 -21.73 -5.98
C ARG A 136 9.33 -21.50 -4.57
N VAL A 137 8.05 -21.80 -4.35
CA VAL A 137 7.36 -21.64 -3.07
C VAL A 137 6.60 -22.94 -2.77
N PRO A 138 7.31 -24.02 -2.43
CA PRO A 138 6.70 -25.34 -2.28
C PRO A 138 5.71 -25.40 -1.12
N ASN A 139 5.99 -24.64 -0.06
CA ASN A 139 5.28 -24.73 1.22
C ASN A 139 3.88 -24.10 1.14
N ARG A 140 2.89 -24.83 1.68
CA ARG A 140 1.52 -24.37 1.87
C ARG A 140 1.16 -24.40 3.34
N LEU A 141 0.22 -23.55 3.71
CA LEU A 141 -0.36 -23.58 5.04
C LEU A 141 -1.21 -24.83 5.21
N ARG A 142 -0.99 -25.55 6.31
CA ARG A 142 -1.74 -26.77 6.63
C ARG A 142 -3.25 -26.53 6.57
N GLY A 143 -3.96 -27.33 5.78
CA GLY A 143 -5.41 -27.24 5.61
C GLY A 143 -5.87 -26.10 4.69
N SER A 144 -4.97 -25.50 3.92
CA SER A 144 -5.28 -24.44 2.96
C SER A 144 -4.46 -24.59 1.67
N ASN A 145 -4.95 -23.99 0.58
CA ASN A 145 -4.16 -23.84 -0.64
C ASN A 145 -3.25 -22.61 -0.61
N MET A 146 -3.44 -21.71 0.37
CA MET A 146 -2.61 -20.52 0.57
C MET A 146 -1.15 -20.91 0.88
N ARG A 147 -0.21 -20.18 0.30
CA ARG A 147 1.23 -20.41 0.51
C ARG A 147 1.65 -19.97 1.90
N ASP A 148 2.64 -20.68 2.43
CA ASP A 148 3.24 -20.33 3.72
C ASP A 148 4.36 -19.29 3.53
N VAL A 149 3.96 -18.04 3.30
CA VAL A 149 4.84 -16.93 2.95
C VAL A 149 4.61 -15.71 3.84
N ARG A 150 5.61 -14.82 3.87
CA ARG A 150 5.49 -13.47 4.42
C ARG A 150 5.55 -12.44 3.28
N LEU A 151 4.53 -11.60 3.22
CA LEU A 151 4.46 -10.50 2.28
C LEU A 151 5.07 -9.26 2.95
N ILE A 152 6.02 -8.61 2.28
CA ILE A 152 6.64 -7.37 2.74
C ILE A 152 6.43 -6.33 1.65
N CYS A 153 5.55 -5.37 1.93
CA CYS A 153 5.32 -4.22 1.08
C CYS A 153 6.25 -3.07 1.47
N VAL A 154 6.84 -2.41 0.49
CA VAL A 154 7.69 -1.23 0.70
C VAL A 154 7.18 -0.07 -0.16
N ASP A 155 7.37 1.13 0.34
CA ASP A 155 7.13 2.39 -0.36
C ASP A 155 8.14 3.43 0.12
N THR A 156 8.75 4.16 -0.79
CA THR A 156 9.76 5.18 -0.48
C THR A 156 9.28 6.56 -0.91
N ASP A 157 9.52 7.56 -0.05
CA ASP A 157 9.18 8.96 -0.34
C ASP A 157 10.21 9.90 0.30
N LYS A 158 10.05 11.21 0.10
CA LYS A 158 10.85 12.28 0.72
C LYS A 158 12.37 12.07 0.51
N VAL A 159 12.74 11.56 -0.66
CA VAL A 159 14.13 11.27 -1.05
C VAL A 159 14.91 12.57 -1.21
N LYS A 160 15.88 12.81 -0.33
CA LYS A 160 16.80 13.96 -0.38
C LYS A 160 18.09 13.53 -1.05
N LYS A 161 18.54 14.28 -2.06
CA LYS A 161 19.82 14.05 -2.75
C LYS A 161 20.93 14.90 -2.12
N MET A 162 22.14 14.36 -2.07
CA MET A 162 23.34 15.09 -1.63
C MET A 162 23.64 16.24 -2.59
N SER A 163 23.98 17.40 -2.04
CA SER A 163 24.35 18.58 -2.83
C SER A 163 25.72 18.46 -3.50
N GLU A 164 26.62 17.66 -2.93
CA GLU A 164 28.03 17.56 -3.36
C GLU A 164 28.29 16.42 -4.36
N GLU A 165 27.43 15.38 -4.39
CA GLU A 165 27.52 14.25 -5.33
C GLU A 165 26.18 14.07 -6.06
N PRO A 166 26.06 14.58 -7.32
CA PRO A 166 24.84 14.45 -8.10
C PRO A 166 24.43 12.98 -8.25
N GLY A 167 23.23 12.65 -7.75
CA GLY A 167 22.63 11.32 -7.87
C GLY A 167 22.59 10.51 -6.58
N LYS A 168 23.41 10.85 -5.57
CA LYS A 168 23.46 10.11 -4.30
C LYS A 168 22.38 10.57 -3.34
N THR A 169 21.65 9.64 -2.75
CA THR A 169 20.60 9.87 -1.76
C THR A 169 21.25 10.04 -0.38
N GLU A 170 20.92 11.14 0.28
CA GLU A 170 21.33 11.47 1.64
C GLU A 170 20.37 10.88 2.67
N SER A 171 19.07 11.05 2.44
CA SER A 171 18.01 10.56 3.32
C SER A 171 16.74 10.25 2.54
N PHE A 172 15.86 9.45 3.13
CA PHE A 172 14.55 9.13 2.59
C PHE A 172 13.60 8.69 3.70
N HIS A 173 12.30 8.71 3.43
CA HIS A 173 11.31 8.07 4.26
C HIS A 173 10.92 6.72 3.65
N LEU A 174 10.70 5.72 4.49
CA LEU A 174 10.36 4.37 4.10
C LEU A 174 9.13 3.90 4.87
N GLY A 175 8.13 3.45 4.13
CA GLY A 175 7.01 2.68 4.64
C GLY A 175 7.28 1.19 4.45
N VAL A 176 6.95 0.41 5.48
CA VAL A 176 6.98 -1.06 5.41
C VAL A 176 5.66 -1.60 5.94
N ALA A 177 4.97 -2.43 5.17
CA ALA A 177 3.80 -3.16 5.63
C ALA A 177 4.00 -4.67 5.48
N ILE A 178 3.78 -5.42 6.55
CA ILE A 178 4.08 -6.85 6.65
C ILE A 178 2.78 -7.60 6.90
N LEU A 179 2.50 -8.58 6.05
CA LEU A 179 1.39 -9.51 6.22
C LEU A 179 1.92 -10.94 6.19
N ASP A 180 1.80 -11.65 7.31
CA ASP A 180 2.15 -13.07 7.39
C ASP A 180 0.91 -13.92 7.12
N THR A 181 1.00 -14.82 6.14
CA THR A 181 -0.11 -15.72 5.80
C THR A 181 -0.44 -16.69 6.94
N ARG A 182 0.50 -16.96 7.87
CA ARG A 182 0.23 -17.73 9.09
C ARG A 182 -0.76 -16.99 10.01
N ASP A 183 -0.62 -15.68 10.14
CA ASP A 183 -1.51 -14.86 10.97
C ASP A 183 -2.95 -14.93 10.42
N LEU A 184 -3.11 -14.88 9.09
CA LEU A 184 -4.40 -15.10 8.43
C LEU A 184 -4.99 -16.49 8.75
N ARG A 185 -4.19 -17.55 8.59
CA ARG A 185 -4.62 -18.93 8.90
C ARG A 185 -5.05 -19.07 10.34
N ASP A 186 -4.30 -18.49 11.27
CA ASP A 186 -4.54 -18.68 12.70
C ASP A 186 -5.85 -17.99 13.12
N VAL A 187 -6.13 -16.79 12.60
CA VAL A 187 -7.45 -16.15 12.78
C VAL A 187 -8.58 -16.98 12.19
N ILE A 188 -8.41 -17.52 10.98
CA ILE A 188 -9.41 -18.36 10.31
C ILE A 188 -9.69 -19.65 11.10
N ARG A 189 -8.62 -20.32 11.55
CA ARG A 189 -8.71 -21.65 12.18
C ARG A 189 -9.22 -21.57 13.60
N HIS A 190 -8.80 -20.56 14.35
CA HIS A 190 -9.13 -20.42 15.76
C HIS A 190 -10.31 -19.46 16.01
N GLY A 191 -10.77 -18.76 14.97
CA GLY A 191 -11.91 -17.86 15.06
C GLY A 191 -11.65 -16.64 15.95
N PHE A 192 -10.39 -16.18 16.04
CA PHE A 192 -10.04 -15.03 16.84
C PHE A 192 -10.83 -13.80 16.40
N LYS A 193 -11.41 -13.10 17.37
CA LYS A 193 -12.02 -11.79 17.14
C LYS A 193 -10.91 -10.74 17.24
N LEU A 194 -10.73 -9.99 16.16
CA LEU A 194 -9.85 -8.83 16.13
C LEU A 194 -10.71 -7.58 16.29
N ASP A 195 -10.25 -6.63 17.11
CA ASP A 195 -10.90 -5.33 17.23
C ASP A 195 -10.89 -4.62 15.87
N ASN A 196 -9.74 -4.61 15.22
CA ASN A 196 -9.60 -4.20 13.84
C ASN A 196 -8.90 -5.29 12.99
N PRO A 197 -9.58 -5.89 11.98
CA PRO A 197 -8.97 -6.88 11.10
C PRO A 197 -7.71 -6.38 10.38
N SER A 198 -7.58 -5.08 10.08
CA SER A 198 -6.39 -4.55 9.41
C SER A 198 -5.11 -4.63 10.24
N ASP A 199 -5.21 -4.88 11.54
CA ASP A 199 -4.04 -5.00 12.43
C ASP A 199 -3.20 -6.25 12.12
N LEU A 200 -3.73 -7.17 11.30
CA LEU A 200 -2.96 -8.27 10.70
C LEU A 200 -1.87 -7.76 9.72
N ILE A 201 -2.01 -6.53 9.24
CA ILE A 201 -0.98 -5.83 8.47
C ILE A 201 -0.18 -4.97 9.46
N ARG A 202 1.00 -5.45 9.84
CA ARG A 202 1.93 -4.69 10.68
C ARG A 202 2.60 -3.62 9.84
N THR A 203 2.54 -2.36 10.26
CA THR A 203 3.07 -1.26 9.47
C THR A 203 4.04 -0.42 10.27
N TYR A 204 5.12 -0.03 9.59
CA TYR A 204 6.19 0.80 10.12
C TYR A 204 6.43 1.96 9.16
N GLN A 205 6.80 3.11 9.70
CA GLN A 205 7.30 4.24 8.94
C GLN A 205 8.63 4.67 9.52
N PHE A 206 9.65 4.77 8.67
CA PHE A 206 10.99 5.16 9.06
C PHE A 206 11.41 6.45 8.35
N ALA A 207 12.01 7.37 9.10
CA ALA A 207 12.85 8.43 8.54
C ALA A 207 14.30 7.94 8.58
N VAL A 208 14.85 7.60 7.41
CA VAL A 208 16.20 7.05 7.26
C VAL A 208 17.18 8.21 7.14
N GLN A 209 17.72 8.63 8.29
CA GLN A 209 18.64 9.75 8.43
C GLN A 209 19.37 9.69 9.78
N ASP A 210 20.48 10.41 9.90
CA ASP A 210 21.37 10.36 11.08
C ASP A 210 20.81 11.08 12.33
N SER A 211 19.75 11.88 12.20
CA SER A 211 19.15 12.61 13.33
C SER A 211 17.62 12.52 13.36
N VAL A 212 17.04 12.44 14.55
CA VAL A 212 15.60 12.22 14.73
C VAL A 212 14.82 13.48 14.36
N PRO A 213 13.94 13.48 13.33
CA PRO A 213 13.02 14.59 13.12
C PRO A 213 11.98 14.63 14.26
N LYS A 214 11.25 15.73 14.40
CA LYS A 214 10.10 15.82 15.33
C LYS A 214 9.21 14.58 15.18
N VAL A 215 8.60 14.13 16.29
CA VAL A 215 7.61 13.06 16.27
C VAL A 215 6.57 13.39 15.20
N ASP A 216 6.51 12.55 14.18
CA ASP A 216 5.59 12.65 13.06
C ASP A 216 4.69 11.41 13.05
N HIS A 217 3.40 11.60 12.78
CA HIS A 217 2.38 10.57 12.95
C HIS A 217 1.73 10.21 11.61
N PHE A 218 1.61 8.92 11.35
CA PHE A 218 0.85 8.38 10.22
C PHE A 218 -0.38 7.60 10.73
N CYS A 219 -1.22 7.09 9.83
CA CYS A 219 -2.52 6.52 10.20
C CYS A 219 -2.43 5.26 11.05
N PHE A 220 -1.28 4.56 11.00
CA PHE A 220 -1.07 3.26 11.63
C PHE A 220 0.04 3.26 12.70
N GLY A 221 0.55 4.44 13.09
CA GLY A 221 1.59 4.53 14.10
C GLY A 221 2.34 5.85 14.08
N ASP A 222 3.57 5.78 14.58
CA ASP A 222 4.50 6.91 14.68
C ASP A 222 5.70 6.68 13.76
N THR A 223 6.25 7.75 13.20
CA THR A 223 7.47 7.70 12.40
C THR A 223 8.67 7.50 13.30
N GLU A 224 9.44 6.44 13.06
CA GLU A 224 10.68 6.13 13.77
C GLU A 224 11.88 6.67 12.98
N ALA A 225 12.79 7.39 13.63
CA ALA A 225 14.10 7.63 13.03
C ALA A 225 14.94 6.36 13.13
N ILE A 226 15.66 6.02 12.06
CA ILE A 226 16.49 4.81 12.04
C ILE A 226 17.76 5.04 11.22
N SER A 227 18.87 4.47 11.68
CA SER A 227 20.10 4.39 10.89
C SER A 227 19.95 3.35 9.77
N VAL A 228 20.78 3.47 8.73
CA VAL A 228 20.79 2.50 7.62
C VAL A 228 21.16 1.10 8.11
N GLU A 229 22.10 0.99 9.06
CA GLU A 229 22.55 -0.27 9.65
C GLU A 229 21.44 -0.96 10.44
N ASP A 230 20.69 -0.19 11.23
CA ASP A 230 19.59 -0.71 12.03
C ASP A 230 18.44 -1.14 11.13
N LEU A 231 18.17 -0.38 10.06
CA LEU A 231 17.19 -0.74 9.06
C LEU A 231 17.56 -2.04 8.34
N LYS A 232 18.84 -2.23 7.97
CA LYS A 232 19.34 -3.50 7.43
C LYS A 232 19.08 -4.67 8.39
N ARG A 233 19.32 -4.48 9.69
CA ARG A 233 19.02 -5.51 10.71
C ARG A 233 17.52 -5.83 10.77
N ARG A 234 16.65 -4.81 10.73
CA ARG A 234 15.19 -5.02 10.68
C ARG A 234 14.76 -5.84 9.46
N PHE A 235 15.33 -5.59 8.28
CA PHE A 235 15.03 -6.39 7.08
C PHE A 235 15.46 -7.85 7.23
N LEU A 236 16.63 -8.11 7.83
CA LEU A 236 17.09 -9.48 8.13
C LEU A 236 16.14 -10.19 9.12
N GLU A 237 15.67 -9.49 10.15
CA GLU A 237 14.71 -10.01 11.12
C GLU A 237 13.35 -10.30 10.47
N TRP A 238 12.84 -9.38 9.65
CA TRP A 238 11.55 -9.55 8.99
C TRP A 238 11.54 -10.69 7.98
N GLN A 239 12.66 -11.02 7.35
CA GLN A 239 12.76 -12.18 6.45
C GLN A 239 13.17 -13.49 7.15
N GLY A 240 13.62 -13.42 8.41
CA GLY A 240 14.13 -14.56 9.16
C GLY A 240 13.15 -15.74 9.22
N GLY A 241 13.58 -16.90 8.74
CA GLY A 241 12.82 -18.16 8.81
C GLY A 241 11.55 -18.21 7.94
N ARG A 242 11.42 -17.34 6.93
CA ARG A 242 10.23 -17.28 6.06
C ARG A 242 10.62 -17.19 4.59
N ASP A 243 9.79 -17.79 3.75
CA ASP A 243 9.75 -17.47 2.32
C ASP A 243 9.11 -16.08 2.15
N VAL A 244 9.86 -15.14 1.58
CA VAL A 244 9.43 -13.74 1.46
C VAL A 244 9.01 -13.40 0.03
N ILE A 245 7.93 -12.64 -0.08
CA ILE A 245 7.49 -12.03 -1.33
C ILE A 245 7.45 -10.51 -1.13
N GLY A 246 8.11 -9.79 -2.03
CA GLY A 246 8.07 -8.34 -2.06
C GLY A 246 6.77 -7.86 -2.69
N VAL A 247 6.21 -6.77 -2.17
CA VAL A 247 5.04 -6.09 -2.72
C VAL A 247 5.38 -4.61 -2.87
N ALA A 248 4.95 -3.98 -3.94
CA ALA A 248 5.03 -2.54 -4.09
C ALA A 248 3.92 -2.07 -5.02
N TYR A 249 3.49 -0.81 -4.89
CA TYR A 249 2.58 -0.27 -5.88
C TYR A 249 3.27 -0.10 -7.23
N SER A 250 4.49 0.43 -7.25
CA SER A 250 5.35 0.55 -8.42
C SER A 250 6.82 0.31 -8.03
N ALA A 251 7.25 -0.96 -8.08
CA ALA A 251 8.51 -1.40 -7.47
C ALA A 251 9.79 -0.70 -7.99
N HIS A 252 9.78 -0.15 -9.21
CA HIS A 252 11.03 0.30 -9.84
C HIS A 252 11.77 1.38 -9.03
N SER A 253 11.05 2.41 -8.59
CA SER A 253 11.63 3.55 -7.86
C SER A 253 12.06 3.15 -6.45
N ASP A 254 11.20 2.41 -5.73
CA ASP A 254 11.46 1.99 -4.35
C ASP A 254 12.67 1.08 -4.25
N LEU A 255 12.79 0.12 -5.17
CA LEU A 255 13.92 -0.80 -5.22
C LEU A 255 15.23 -0.12 -5.59
N ALA A 256 15.18 0.96 -6.39
CA ALA A 256 16.37 1.73 -6.70
C ALA A 256 16.94 2.39 -5.44
N VAL A 257 16.09 2.99 -4.61
CA VAL A 257 16.48 3.60 -3.33
C VAL A 257 17.02 2.53 -2.37
N LEU A 258 16.29 1.43 -2.16
CA LEU A 258 16.77 0.36 -1.26
C LEU A 258 18.12 -0.22 -1.70
N LYS A 259 18.31 -0.42 -3.01
CA LYS A 259 19.58 -0.90 -3.57
C LYS A 259 20.72 0.09 -3.34
N GLU A 260 20.47 1.39 -3.47
CA GLU A 260 21.47 2.43 -3.24
C GLU A 260 22.04 2.38 -1.81
N PHE A 261 21.19 2.13 -0.81
CA PHE A 261 21.60 1.99 0.59
C PHE A 261 22.07 0.57 0.96
N ASN A 262 22.15 -0.34 -0.01
CA ASN A 262 22.45 -1.76 0.19
C ASN A 262 21.50 -2.44 1.21
N ILE A 263 20.23 -2.04 1.19
CA ILE A 263 19.15 -2.68 1.95
C ILE A 263 18.61 -3.80 1.07
N LEU A 264 18.88 -5.05 1.48
CA LEU A 264 18.54 -6.23 0.72
C LEU A 264 17.29 -6.89 1.29
N LEU A 265 16.24 -6.97 0.48
CA LEU A 265 15.11 -7.87 0.73
C LEU A 265 15.29 -9.11 -0.13
N SER A 266 15.54 -10.27 0.48
CA SER A 266 15.69 -11.56 -0.21
C SER A 266 14.33 -12.12 -0.66
N ALA A 267 13.56 -11.33 -1.40
CA ALA A 267 12.26 -11.72 -1.92
C ALA A 267 12.42 -12.74 -3.05
N ILE A 268 11.61 -13.80 -3.00
CA ILE A 268 11.57 -14.83 -4.04
C ILE A 268 11.11 -14.18 -5.36
N PHE A 269 10.14 -13.27 -5.31
CA PHE A 269 9.73 -12.41 -6.41
C PHE A 269 9.00 -11.17 -5.86
N TRP A 270 8.72 -10.22 -6.75
CA TRP A 270 7.98 -8.99 -6.47
C TRP A 270 6.60 -8.99 -7.14
N ILE A 271 5.57 -8.61 -6.38
CA ILE A 271 4.24 -8.31 -6.90
C ILE A 271 4.14 -6.79 -7.07
N ASP A 272 4.10 -6.37 -8.33
CA ASP A 272 3.84 -4.98 -8.73
C ASP A 272 2.33 -4.79 -8.86
N LEU A 273 1.72 -4.02 -7.96
CA LEU A 273 0.27 -3.84 -7.93
C LEU A 273 -0.22 -2.96 -9.07
N ALA A 274 0.60 -2.02 -9.57
CA ALA A 274 0.27 -1.24 -10.74
C ALA A 274 0.12 -2.12 -11.98
N LEU A 275 0.82 -3.26 -12.04
CA LEU A 275 0.62 -4.31 -13.05
C LEU A 275 -0.51 -5.29 -12.70
N ALA A 276 -0.63 -5.70 -11.44
CA ALA A 276 -1.60 -6.73 -11.03
C ALA A 276 -3.06 -6.27 -11.13
N GLN A 277 -3.31 -4.97 -11.06
CA GLN A 277 -4.65 -4.38 -11.13
C GLN A 277 -5.31 -4.45 -12.52
N TYR A 278 -4.51 -4.67 -13.58
CA TYR A 278 -4.98 -4.60 -14.96
C TYR A 278 -6.07 -5.61 -15.27
N ILE A 279 -5.88 -6.85 -14.85
CA ILE A 279 -6.85 -7.92 -15.12
C ILE A 279 -8.09 -7.78 -14.23
N PRO A 280 -7.95 -7.52 -12.92
CA PRO A 280 -9.10 -7.30 -12.06
C PRO A 280 -9.85 -6.02 -12.33
N PHE A 281 -9.35 -5.04 -13.08
CA PHE A 281 -10.13 -3.86 -13.50
C PHE A 281 -10.42 -3.79 -14.99
N GLN A 282 -9.72 -4.55 -15.83
CA GLN A 282 -9.82 -4.52 -17.29
C GLN A 282 -9.55 -3.14 -17.91
N GLU A 283 -8.56 -2.41 -17.38
CA GLU A 283 -8.21 -1.09 -17.89
C GLU A 283 -6.94 -1.09 -18.72
N ALA A 284 -6.83 -0.14 -19.65
CA ALA A 284 -5.65 -0.01 -20.51
C ALA A 284 -4.50 0.75 -19.82
N THR A 285 -4.80 1.51 -18.77
CA THR A 285 -3.85 2.30 -17.99
C THR A 285 -3.77 1.80 -16.55
N ALA A 286 -2.64 2.09 -15.88
CA ALA A 286 -2.48 1.81 -14.47
C ALA A 286 -2.96 3.04 -13.71
N PRO A 287 -4.16 3.03 -13.08
CA PRO A 287 -4.57 4.14 -12.24
C PRO A 287 -3.62 4.32 -11.04
N SER A 288 -3.75 5.43 -10.32
CA SER A 288 -3.01 5.66 -9.08
C SER A 288 -3.56 4.80 -7.93
N LEU A 289 -2.78 4.61 -6.87
CA LEU A 289 -3.20 3.84 -5.69
C LEU A 289 -4.51 4.39 -5.11
N ALA A 290 -4.67 5.71 -5.07
CA ALA A 290 -5.91 6.38 -4.64
C ALA A 290 -7.14 5.93 -5.44
N VAL A 291 -7.03 5.92 -6.77
CA VAL A 291 -8.13 5.51 -7.66
C VAL A 291 -8.46 4.02 -7.46
N VAL A 292 -7.44 3.18 -7.32
CA VAL A 292 -7.64 1.75 -7.03
C VAL A 292 -8.34 1.54 -5.70
N MET A 293 -7.88 2.22 -4.65
CA MET A 293 -8.51 2.15 -3.33
C MET A 293 -9.97 2.60 -3.37
N ASN A 294 -10.27 3.69 -4.08
CA ASN A 294 -11.64 4.16 -4.25
C ASN A 294 -12.52 3.11 -4.93
N ARG A 295 -12.02 2.40 -5.93
CA ARG A 295 -12.78 1.31 -6.59
C ARG A 295 -12.97 0.09 -5.72
N LEU A 296 -11.90 -0.32 -5.01
CA LEU A 296 -11.96 -1.42 -4.03
C LEU A 296 -12.74 -1.01 -2.78
N ARG A 297 -12.97 0.29 -2.59
CA ARG A 297 -13.57 0.95 -1.43
C ARG A 297 -12.86 0.70 -0.12
N ILE A 298 -11.55 0.75 -0.23
CA ILE A 298 -10.67 0.87 0.90
C ILE A 298 -10.85 2.30 1.41
N ARG A 299 -11.41 2.44 2.61
CA ARG A 299 -11.47 3.73 3.28
C ARG A 299 -10.05 4.16 3.62
N TYR A 300 -9.68 5.35 3.19
CA TYR A 300 -8.43 6.01 3.58
C TYR A 300 -8.76 7.44 3.99
N ALA A 301 -8.10 7.93 5.04
CA ALA A 301 -8.35 9.25 5.59
C ALA A 301 -7.23 10.20 5.17
N GLY A 302 -7.34 10.77 3.97
CA GLY A 302 -6.61 11.97 3.49
C GLY A 302 -5.09 11.91 3.32
N LYS A 303 -4.36 11.17 4.17
CA LYS A 303 -2.89 11.09 4.21
C LYS A 303 -2.32 10.03 3.25
N LEU A 304 -2.53 10.20 1.95
CA LEU A 304 -1.62 9.61 0.97
C LEU A 304 -0.37 10.49 0.88
N HIS A 305 0.77 9.99 0.39
CA HIS A 305 2.10 10.64 0.47
C HIS A 305 2.77 10.57 1.85
N GLU A 306 2.33 9.63 2.68
CA GLU A 306 3.11 9.17 3.83
C GLU A 306 3.43 7.70 3.55
N PRO A 307 4.72 7.34 3.42
CA PRO A 307 5.06 6.05 2.81
C PRO A 307 4.57 4.87 3.68
N GLY A 308 4.47 5.03 5.01
CA GLY A 308 3.86 4.03 5.88
C GLY A 308 2.36 3.82 5.58
N ASN A 309 1.62 4.89 5.31
CA ASN A 309 0.23 4.78 4.87
C ASN A 309 0.14 4.10 3.50
N ASP A 310 0.95 4.54 2.54
CA ASP A 310 0.92 4.03 1.18
C ASP A 310 1.30 2.54 1.12
N ALA A 311 2.31 2.09 1.89
CA ALA A 311 2.64 0.68 2.03
C ALA A 311 1.50 -0.14 2.66
N HIS A 312 0.84 0.37 3.71
CA HIS A 312 -0.29 -0.33 4.33
C HIS A 312 -1.47 -0.44 3.36
N PHE A 313 -1.81 0.66 2.70
CA PHE A 313 -2.90 0.71 1.75
C PHE A 313 -2.62 -0.07 0.47
N ALA A 314 -1.37 -0.16 0.03
CA ALA A 314 -0.93 -1.08 -1.00
C ALA A 314 -1.16 -2.55 -0.58
N MET A 315 -0.85 -2.92 0.67
CA MET A 315 -1.16 -4.26 1.18
C MET A 315 -2.68 -4.54 1.27
N ARG A 316 -3.49 -3.56 1.69
CA ARG A 316 -4.97 -3.68 1.62
C ARG A 316 -5.46 -3.79 0.17
N THR A 317 -4.81 -3.07 -0.75
CA THR A 317 -5.09 -3.14 -2.19
C THR A 317 -4.78 -4.51 -2.76
N LEU A 318 -3.65 -5.12 -2.41
CA LEU A 318 -3.31 -6.50 -2.76
C LEU A 318 -4.43 -7.46 -2.36
N LEU A 319 -4.91 -7.38 -1.12
CA LEU A 319 -6.03 -8.20 -0.63
C LEU A 319 -7.33 -7.91 -1.38
N GLY A 320 -7.62 -6.64 -1.68
CA GLY A 320 -8.81 -6.25 -2.43
C GLY A 320 -8.78 -6.74 -3.88
N LEU A 321 -7.61 -6.69 -4.53
CA LEU A 321 -7.39 -7.27 -5.86
C LEU A 321 -7.56 -8.80 -5.82
N ALA A 322 -7.04 -9.48 -4.81
CA ALA A 322 -7.23 -10.93 -4.64
C ALA A 322 -8.71 -11.30 -4.47
N VAL A 323 -9.44 -10.56 -3.64
CA VAL A 323 -10.90 -10.73 -3.44
C VAL A 323 -11.65 -10.49 -4.75
N LEU A 324 -11.36 -9.39 -5.45
CA LEU A 324 -12.03 -9.04 -6.70
C LEU A 324 -11.74 -10.06 -7.81
N ASP A 325 -10.48 -10.43 -7.99
CA ASP A 325 -10.05 -11.40 -9.00
C ASP A 325 -10.65 -12.79 -8.73
N PHE A 326 -10.57 -13.28 -7.49
CA PHE A 326 -11.23 -14.53 -7.10
C PHE A 326 -12.73 -14.48 -7.38
N TRP A 327 -13.40 -13.40 -6.96
CA TRP A 327 -14.84 -13.23 -7.14
C TRP A 327 -15.25 -13.29 -8.61
N ARG A 328 -14.53 -12.56 -9.47
CA ARG A 328 -14.76 -12.57 -10.92
C ARG A 328 -14.53 -13.94 -11.53
N GLU A 329 -13.43 -14.60 -11.19
CA GLU A 329 -13.16 -15.96 -11.66
C GLU A 329 -14.23 -16.95 -11.19
N TRP A 330 -14.66 -16.86 -9.93
CA TRP A 330 -15.67 -17.73 -9.34
C TRP A 330 -17.05 -17.50 -9.96
N THR A 331 -17.42 -16.24 -10.22
CA THR A 331 -18.67 -15.91 -10.88
C THR A 331 -18.67 -16.28 -12.36
N HIS A 332 -17.60 -16.03 -13.10
CA HIS A 332 -17.54 -16.36 -14.53
C HIS A 332 -17.63 -17.87 -14.78
N TRP A 333 -16.90 -18.66 -13.98
CA TRP A 333 -16.81 -20.11 -14.20
C TRP A 333 -17.76 -20.95 -13.37
N GLY A 334 -18.45 -20.36 -12.37
CA GLY A 334 -19.62 -20.88 -11.64
C GLY A 334 -19.41 -22.13 -10.79
N ASP A 335 -18.82 -23.15 -11.39
CA ASP A 335 -18.84 -24.54 -10.94
C ASP A 335 -17.43 -25.16 -11.00
N GLY A 336 -16.48 -24.57 -11.74
CA GLY A 336 -15.12 -25.10 -11.95
C GLY A 336 -14.07 -24.72 -10.90
N LEU A 337 -14.41 -23.85 -9.93
CA LEU A 337 -13.46 -23.29 -8.97
C LEU A 337 -13.54 -23.89 -7.56
N GLY A 338 -14.56 -24.71 -7.29
CA GLY A 338 -14.82 -25.27 -5.97
C GLY A 338 -15.39 -24.27 -4.96
N ALA A 339 -15.28 -24.61 -3.68
CA ALA A 339 -15.77 -23.81 -2.56
C ALA A 339 -14.99 -22.49 -2.42
N ILE A 340 -15.66 -21.46 -1.88
CA ILE A 340 -15.02 -20.17 -1.56
C ILE A 340 -13.87 -20.40 -0.56
N PRO A 341 -12.64 -19.95 -0.85
CA PRO A 341 -11.52 -20.11 0.05
C PRO A 341 -11.76 -19.45 1.40
N SER A 342 -11.31 -20.10 2.48
CA SER A 342 -11.52 -19.62 3.85
C SER A 342 -10.91 -18.24 4.14
N TRP A 343 -9.88 -17.84 3.40
CA TRP A 343 -9.27 -16.52 3.51
C TRP A 343 -10.15 -15.39 2.94
N TYR A 344 -11.07 -15.68 2.01
CA TYR A 344 -11.84 -14.68 1.27
C TYR A 344 -12.63 -13.75 2.20
N GLY A 345 -13.31 -14.33 3.19
CA GLY A 345 -14.10 -13.58 4.17
C GLY A 345 -13.23 -12.67 5.05
N LEU A 346 -12.07 -13.16 5.50
CA LEU A 346 -11.15 -12.37 6.33
C LEU A 346 -10.49 -11.25 5.51
N ALA A 347 -10.01 -11.55 4.30
CA ALA A 347 -9.44 -10.55 3.40
C ALA A 347 -10.44 -9.43 3.09
N THR A 348 -11.71 -9.78 2.84
CA THR A 348 -12.77 -8.77 2.64
C THR A 348 -12.93 -7.87 3.88
N LYS A 349 -12.87 -8.43 5.09
CA LYS A 349 -12.92 -7.64 6.34
C LYS A 349 -11.72 -6.70 6.48
N ILE A 350 -10.51 -7.18 6.17
CA ILE A 350 -9.29 -6.34 6.17
C ILE A 350 -9.41 -5.20 5.15
N VAL A 351 -9.90 -5.48 3.95
CA VAL A 351 -10.14 -4.47 2.90
C VAL A 351 -11.16 -3.42 3.34
N ARG A 352 -12.10 -3.77 4.23
CA ARG A 352 -13.18 -2.89 4.72
C ARG A 352 -12.90 -2.25 6.08
N ALA A 353 -11.82 -2.65 6.74
CA ALA A 353 -11.42 -2.18 8.06
C ALA A 353 -11.38 -0.65 8.16
N GLU A 354 -11.70 -0.13 9.33
CA GLU A 354 -11.56 1.29 9.63
C GLU A 354 -10.08 1.67 9.74
N THR A 355 -9.78 2.92 9.37
CA THR A 355 -8.44 3.48 9.56
C THR A 355 -8.29 3.91 11.01
N PRO A 356 -7.26 3.46 11.77
CA PRO A 356 -7.18 3.70 13.23
C PRO A 356 -7.07 5.17 13.64
N ARG A 357 -6.25 5.96 12.93
CA ARG A 357 -6.08 7.39 13.18
C ARG A 357 -6.49 8.18 11.93
N PRO A 358 -7.80 8.22 11.61
CA PRO A 358 -8.23 9.00 10.47
C PRO A 358 -8.06 10.49 10.83
N GLU A 359 -7.47 11.29 9.95
CA GLU A 359 -7.57 12.74 10.14
C GLU A 359 -9.03 13.15 10.13
N ARG A 360 -9.40 14.11 10.98
CA ARG A 360 -10.70 14.78 10.89
C ARG A 360 -10.73 15.56 9.57
N HIS A 361 -11.14 14.91 8.49
CA HIS A 361 -11.73 15.62 7.36
C HIS A 361 -13.21 15.78 7.69
N TYR A 362 -13.59 17.00 8.06
CA TYR A 362 -14.97 17.43 7.86
C TYR A 362 -15.21 17.28 6.36
N PHE A 363 -16.03 16.31 5.97
CA PHE A 363 -16.71 16.41 4.69
C PHE A 363 -17.48 17.73 4.78
N MET A 364 -17.06 18.75 4.03
CA MET A 364 -17.97 19.84 3.73
C MET A 364 -18.95 19.24 2.74
N ASP A 365 -20.15 18.97 3.23
CA ASP A 365 -21.30 18.47 2.48
C ASP A 365 -21.59 19.29 1.21
#